data_AF-A0A524A4F8-F1
#
_entry.id   AF-A0A524A4F8-F1
#
_cell.length_a   1.000
_cell.length_b   1.000
_cell.length_c   1.000
_cell.angle_alpha   90.00
_cell.angle_beta   90.00
_cell.angle_gamma   90.00
#
_symmetry.space_group_name_H-M   'P 1'
#
loop_
_entity.id
_entity.type
_entity.pdbx_description
1 polymer ?
#
loop_
_entity_poly.entity_id
_entity_poly.type
_entity_poly.pdbx_seq_one_letter_code
_entity_poly.pdbx_strand_id
1 'polypeptide(L)'
;MNLEENLRIDINAASAEELCRLPGIDLALAQRIVAYRQERGPFQAEEELRAVEGFEPSLYAGLEAYVVVGDSGTEEAAAAVPTEGKLLEKIRFQAERMRAWLAYSPFFRTRRRAVVSTLVILPILLCLGYWLLGSIAFAHTATLTDLKGVVQARREQATTWEPAHKNQVIKNQDRVRTGEMSGATLLFFDVSTADLDEQTEVSVVEISTRRGGSVATVVLKTWVGKTWVRAVRFADPASTFRVDTPTASTVVRGARLNVTVAADGSTQVEVEQGWADVTAGGETMTVGMGEQAVVTSGADLTTRRVFEPDARPVEEKVQAAFDSPEKEFYLELEELEINQYLMAILVEGEQFFTDPQVWFVEDEIVLGARVTAPIELEVTMVVVPHIKQGQIQPVIESISAGGLPVPSQLANTLVDFVMENFQAAIGEAYKYLDFSDIRIEDGKMTIKALKTYE
;
A
#
# COMPACT_ATOMS: atom_id res chain seq x y z
N MET A 1 -14.57 -31.75 -26.61
CA MET A 1 -14.20 -33.07 -26.05
C MET A 1 -13.99 -32.85 -24.57
N ASN A 2 -14.91 -33.35 -23.74
CA ASN A 2 -14.85 -33.28 -22.28
C ASN A 2 -13.60 -34.00 -21.76
N LEU A 3 -13.00 -33.43 -20.73
CA LEU A 3 -12.55 -34.11 -19.51
C LEU A 3 -12.51 -33.02 -18.43
N GLU A 4 -13.65 -32.85 -17.75
CA GLU A 4 -13.72 -32.17 -16.47
C GLU A 4 -12.77 -32.91 -15.51
N GLU A 5 -11.71 -32.26 -15.05
CA GLU A 5 -11.11 -32.65 -13.77
C GLU A 5 -12.10 -32.27 -12.69
N ASN A 6 -12.89 -33.25 -12.27
CA ASN A 6 -13.89 -33.15 -11.24
C ASN A 6 -13.18 -32.94 -9.89
N LEU A 7 -12.82 -31.69 -9.59
CA LEU A 7 -12.11 -31.30 -8.37
C LEU A 7 -13.08 -31.34 -7.19
N ARG A 8 -13.24 -32.52 -6.59
CA ARG A 8 -14.05 -32.68 -5.38
C ARG A 8 -13.40 -31.93 -4.22
N ILE A 9 -14.20 -31.15 -3.51
CA ILE A 9 -13.78 -30.30 -2.40
C ILE A 9 -13.91 -31.11 -1.11
N ASP A 10 -12.81 -31.21 -0.35
CA ASP A 10 -12.81 -31.85 0.97
C ASP A 10 -13.49 -30.93 1.99
N ILE A 11 -14.65 -31.36 2.51
CA ILE A 11 -15.45 -30.57 3.44
C ILE A 11 -14.86 -30.43 4.83
N ASN A 12 -13.82 -31.20 5.17
CA ASN A 12 -13.09 -31.04 6.42
C ASN A 12 -11.88 -30.10 6.29
N ALA A 13 -11.34 -29.91 5.08
CA ALA A 13 -10.16 -29.08 4.84
C ALA A 13 -10.50 -27.70 4.23
N ALA A 14 -11.54 -27.61 3.39
CA ALA A 14 -11.82 -26.41 2.61
C ALA A 14 -12.19 -25.18 3.46
N SER A 15 -11.77 -23.99 3.03
CA SER A 15 -12.16 -22.71 3.63
C SER A 15 -13.62 -22.35 3.33
N ALA A 16 -14.19 -21.38 4.04
CA ALA A 16 -15.56 -20.91 3.75
C ALA A 16 -15.68 -20.36 2.31
N GLU A 17 -14.64 -19.70 1.80
CA GLU A 17 -14.61 -19.16 0.44
C GLU A 17 -14.49 -20.27 -0.62
N GLU A 18 -13.76 -21.35 -0.31
CA GLU A 18 -13.67 -22.53 -1.18
C GLU A 18 -14.98 -23.32 -1.21
N LEU A 19 -15.66 -23.46 -0.07
CA LEU A 19 -16.99 -24.08 0.01
C LEU A 19 -18.05 -23.28 -0.76
N CYS A 20 -17.92 -21.95 -0.89
CA CYS A 20 -18.82 -21.14 -1.72
C CYS A 20 -18.71 -21.43 -3.22
N ARG A 21 -17.67 -22.16 -3.66
CA ARG A 21 -17.55 -22.61 -5.06
C ARG A 21 -18.47 -23.78 -5.37
N LEU A 22 -19.00 -24.44 -4.35
CA LEU A 22 -19.96 -25.53 -4.50
C LEU A 22 -21.33 -24.98 -4.92
N PRO A 23 -22.00 -25.63 -5.87
CA PRO A 23 -23.27 -25.13 -6.41
C PRO A 23 -24.33 -25.03 -5.32
N GLY A 24 -24.85 -23.82 -5.12
CA GLY A 24 -25.91 -23.53 -4.14
C GLY A 24 -25.43 -23.32 -2.70
N ILE A 25 -24.13 -23.21 -2.45
CA ILE A 25 -23.57 -22.80 -1.15
C ILE A 25 -23.18 -21.32 -1.21
N ASP A 26 -23.84 -20.49 -0.40
CA ASP A 26 -23.47 -19.09 -0.18
C ASP A 26 -22.53 -18.93 1.03
N LEU A 27 -21.99 -17.71 1.23
CA LEU A 27 -21.03 -17.44 2.30
C LEU A 27 -21.59 -17.72 3.69
N ALA A 28 -22.88 -17.45 3.91
CA ALA A 28 -23.53 -17.69 5.20
C ALA A 28 -23.65 -19.19 5.48
N LEU A 29 -24.01 -20.01 4.48
CA LEU A 29 -24.05 -21.46 4.62
C LEU A 29 -22.65 -22.08 4.73
N ALA A 30 -21.68 -21.61 3.95
CA ALA A 30 -20.29 -22.06 4.04
C ALA A 30 -19.67 -21.81 5.42
N GLN A 31 -19.89 -20.64 6.00
CA GLN A 31 -19.44 -20.33 7.36
C GLN A 31 -20.09 -21.24 8.41
N ARG A 32 -21.36 -21.61 8.22
CA ARG A 32 -22.04 -22.58 9.11
C ARG A 32 -21.47 -23.99 8.99
N ILE A 33 -21.09 -24.44 7.79
CA ILE A 33 -20.42 -25.74 7.60
C ILE A 33 -19.07 -25.77 8.33
N VAL A 34 -18.28 -24.69 8.23
CA VAL A 34 -17.00 -24.55 8.94
C VAL A 34 -17.20 -24.51 10.46
N ALA A 35 -18.18 -23.75 10.95
CA ALA A 35 -18.50 -23.69 12.37
C ALA A 35 -18.96 -25.05 12.90
N TYR A 36 -19.82 -25.77 12.15
CA TYR A 36 -20.32 -27.08 12.55
C TYR A 36 -19.18 -28.10 12.76
N ARG A 37 -18.22 -28.19 11.83
CA ARG A 37 -17.06 -29.10 11.99
C ARG A 37 -16.09 -28.68 13.10
N GLN A 38 -16.00 -27.38 13.40
CA GLN A 38 -15.19 -26.88 14.52
C GLN A 38 -15.81 -27.18 15.88
N GLU A 39 -17.14 -27.13 15.99
CA GLU A 39 -17.86 -27.36 17.25
C GLU A 39 -18.11 -28.84 17.54
N ARG A 40 -18.39 -29.65 16.50
CA ARG A 40 -18.78 -31.07 16.66
C ARG A 40 -17.72 -32.08 16.23
N GLY A 41 -16.61 -31.60 15.65
CA GLY A 41 -15.57 -32.42 15.06
C GLY A 41 -15.77 -32.62 13.54
N PRO A 42 -14.76 -33.18 12.85
CA PRO A 42 -14.80 -33.36 11.40
C PRO A 42 -15.94 -34.28 10.98
N PHE A 43 -16.56 -33.97 9.83
CA PHE A 43 -17.57 -34.80 9.21
C PHE A 43 -16.99 -36.18 8.91
N GLN A 44 -17.67 -37.24 9.35
CA GLN A 44 -17.23 -38.61 9.10
C GLN A 44 -17.78 -39.16 7.79
N ALA A 45 -18.86 -38.56 7.29
CA ALA A 45 -19.50 -38.91 6.03
C ALA A 45 -20.09 -37.66 5.38
N GLU A 46 -20.18 -37.63 4.05
CA GLU A 46 -20.68 -36.48 3.29
C GLU A 46 -22.13 -36.16 3.68
N GLU A 47 -22.92 -37.19 4.01
CA GLU A 47 -24.33 -37.11 4.40
C GLU A 47 -24.57 -36.28 5.66
N GLU A 48 -23.54 -36.13 6.51
CA GLU A 48 -23.63 -35.35 7.75
C GLU A 48 -23.77 -33.83 7.49
N LEU A 49 -23.50 -33.35 6.27
CA LEU A 49 -23.79 -31.97 5.86
C LEU A 49 -25.27 -31.60 6.03
N ARG A 50 -26.18 -32.58 5.93
CA ARG A 50 -27.62 -32.36 6.13
C ARG A 50 -27.97 -31.98 7.57
N ALA A 51 -27.07 -32.21 8.52
CA ALA A 51 -27.25 -31.81 9.93
C ALA A 51 -26.88 -30.35 10.18
N VAL A 52 -26.27 -29.65 9.21
CA VAL A 52 -25.97 -28.22 9.29
C VAL A 52 -27.27 -27.41 9.13
N GLU A 53 -27.51 -26.49 10.05
CA GLU A 53 -28.72 -25.66 10.05
C GLU A 53 -28.82 -24.80 8.78
N GLY A 54 -29.96 -24.92 8.07
CA GLY A 54 -30.17 -24.25 6.79
C GLY A 54 -29.73 -25.05 5.56
N PHE A 55 -29.31 -26.31 5.73
CA PHE A 55 -28.97 -27.20 4.62
C PHE A 55 -30.21 -27.97 4.11
N GLU A 56 -30.74 -27.55 2.97
CA GLU A 56 -31.95 -28.14 2.36
C GLU A 56 -31.67 -29.53 1.73
N PRO A 57 -32.60 -30.51 1.82
CA PRO A 57 -32.40 -31.84 1.24
C PRO A 57 -32.15 -31.84 -0.28
N SER A 58 -32.72 -30.87 -1.00
CA SER A 58 -32.54 -30.68 -2.46
C SER A 58 -31.14 -30.17 -2.81
N LEU A 59 -30.50 -29.43 -1.90
CA LEU A 59 -29.15 -28.91 -2.09
C LEU A 59 -28.11 -30.04 -2.00
N TYR A 60 -28.31 -31.00 -1.09
CA TYR A 60 -27.43 -32.16 -0.96
C TYR A 60 -27.30 -32.97 -2.26
N ALA A 61 -28.43 -33.21 -2.94
CA ALA A 61 -28.45 -34.02 -4.16
C ALA A 61 -27.62 -33.40 -5.31
N GLY A 62 -27.43 -32.07 -5.28
CA GLY A 62 -26.58 -31.35 -6.24
C GLY A 62 -25.10 -31.31 -5.84
N LEU A 63 -24.74 -31.73 -4.62
CA LEU A 63 -23.41 -31.60 -4.03
C LEU A 63 -22.65 -32.92 -3.89
N GLU A 64 -23.35 -34.04 -3.92
CA GLU A 64 -22.78 -35.41 -3.79
C GLU A 64 -21.67 -35.70 -4.83
N ALA A 65 -21.73 -35.06 -6.01
CA ALA A 65 -20.70 -35.20 -7.04
C ALA A 65 -19.45 -34.32 -6.82
N TYR A 66 -19.52 -33.34 -5.92
CA TYR A 66 -18.51 -32.27 -5.76
C TYR A 66 -17.86 -32.23 -4.38
N VAL A 67 -18.38 -32.98 -3.41
CA VAL A 67 -17.89 -33.02 -2.03
C VAL A 67 -17.15 -34.34 -1.80
N VAL A 68 -16.16 -34.35 -0.91
CA VAL A 68 -15.56 -35.58 -0.39
C VAL A 68 -15.23 -35.42 1.10
N VAL A 69 -15.26 -36.51 1.86
CA VAL A 69 -14.64 -36.59 3.19
C VAL A 69 -13.33 -37.37 3.05
N GLY A 70 -12.19 -36.69 3.24
CA GLY A 70 -10.88 -37.34 3.16
C GLY A 70 -10.74 -38.47 4.20
N ASP A 71 -10.36 -39.67 3.75
CA ASP A 71 -10.29 -40.88 4.58
C ASP A 71 -9.17 -40.79 5.63
N SER A 72 -9.50 -41.04 6.90
CA SER A 72 -8.54 -40.97 8.00
C SER A 72 -7.92 -42.32 8.32
N GLY A 73 -6.63 -42.49 8.00
CA GLY A 73 -5.71 -43.56 8.48
C GLY A 73 -4.87 -44.12 7.33
N THR A 74 -3.53 -44.04 7.27
CA THR A 74 -2.51 -44.41 8.27
C THR A 74 -1.16 -43.83 7.82
N GLU A 75 -0.35 -43.38 8.79
CA GLU A 75 1.10 -43.08 8.75
C GLU A 75 1.84 -43.08 7.40
N GLU A 76 2.30 -41.90 6.94
CA GLU A 76 3.71 -41.61 6.56
C GLU A 76 3.83 -40.23 5.87
N ALA A 77 3.59 -39.14 6.61
CA ALA A 77 4.01 -37.77 6.22
C ALA A 77 4.01 -36.79 7.41
N ALA A 78 4.41 -37.24 8.60
CA ALA A 78 4.66 -36.36 9.74
C ALA A 78 6.14 -35.95 9.77
N ALA A 79 6.54 -35.11 8.82
CA ALA A 79 7.86 -34.48 8.82
C ALA A 79 7.86 -33.13 8.09
N ALA A 80 7.06 -32.15 8.56
CA ALA A 80 7.44 -30.74 8.64
C ALA A 80 6.32 -29.88 9.28
N VAL A 81 6.73 -28.92 10.10
CA VAL A 81 5.99 -27.75 10.63
C VAL A 81 5.18 -27.96 11.93
N PRO A 82 5.40 -27.11 12.97
CA PRO A 82 5.06 -27.42 14.36
C PRO A 82 3.65 -26.96 14.75
N THR A 83 2.90 -27.86 15.36
CA THR A 83 1.59 -27.63 15.96
C THR A 83 1.68 -26.70 17.19
N GLU A 84 0.73 -25.78 17.32
CA GLU A 84 0.46 -24.91 18.49
C GLU A 84 0.32 -25.67 19.84
N GLY A 85 0.34 -27.00 19.84
CA GLY A 85 0.35 -27.85 21.04
C GLY A 85 1.62 -27.73 21.91
N LYS A 86 2.79 -27.34 21.37
CA LYS A 86 4.01 -27.20 22.19
C LYS A 86 4.11 -25.85 22.92
N LEU A 87 3.42 -24.82 22.45
CA LEU A 87 3.44 -23.51 23.10
C LEU A 87 2.52 -23.51 24.33
N LEU A 88 1.33 -24.10 24.22
CA LEU A 88 0.40 -24.24 25.34
C LEU A 88 0.90 -25.23 26.40
N GLU A 89 1.64 -26.28 26.01
CA GLU A 89 2.28 -27.19 26.96
C GLU A 89 3.48 -26.54 27.68
N LYS A 90 4.29 -25.72 26.99
CA LYS A 90 5.32 -24.88 27.63
C LYS A 90 4.73 -23.78 28.53
N ILE A 91 3.63 -23.14 28.12
CA ILE A 91 2.95 -22.08 28.91
C ILE A 91 2.30 -22.69 30.15
N ARG A 92 1.69 -23.87 30.05
CA ARG A 92 1.08 -24.58 31.18
C ARG A 92 2.13 -25.14 32.15
N PHE A 93 3.26 -25.65 31.63
CA PHE A 93 4.41 -26.08 32.44
C PHE A 93 5.15 -24.91 33.12
N GLN A 94 5.20 -23.73 32.47
CA GLN A 94 5.70 -22.47 33.06
C GLN A 94 4.73 -21.91 34.10
N ALA A 95 3.41 -21.98 33.88
CA ALA A 95 2.38 -21.50 34.79
C ALA A 95 2.29 -22.35 36.08
N GLU A 96 2.49 -23.67 36.00
CA GLU A 96 2.55 -24.56 37.17
C GLU A 96 3.87 -24.41 37.95
N ARG A 97 5.00 -24.18 37.26
CA ARG A 97 6.28 -23.80 37.90
C ARG A 97 6.24 -22.41 38.53
N MET A 98 5.54 -21.44 37.93
CA MET A 98 5.32 -20.11 38.50
C MET A 98 4.41 -20.15 39.73
N ARG A 99 3.38 -21.02 39.76
CA ARG A 99 2.54 -21.22 40.94
C ARG A 99 3.32 -21.82 42.12
N ALA A 100 4.25 -22.75 41.85
CA ALA A 100 5.13 -23.29 42.88
C ALA A 100 6.22 -22.29 43.35
N TRP A 101 6.73 -21.44 42.45
CA TRP A 101 7.71 -20.39 42.77
C TRP A 101 7.10 -19.21 43.54
N LEU A 102 5.85 -18.83 43.23
CA LEU A 102 5.11 -17.77 43.93
C LEU A 102 4.63 -18.20 45.33
N ALA A 103 4.43 -19.51 45.56
CA ALA A 103 4.01 -20.03 46.87
C ALA A 103 5.16 -20.16 47.89
N TYR A 104 6.44 -20.09 47.46
CA TYR A 104 7.60 -20.31 48.34
C TYR A 104 8.70 -19.23 48.29
N SER A 105 8.49 -18.08 47.64
CA SER A 105 9.49 -17.00 47.67
C SER A 105 9.32 -16.11 48.92
N PRO A 106 10.38 -15.90 49.74
CA PRO A 106 10.31 -15.07 50.96
C PRO A 106 10.28 -13.57 50.66
N PHE A 107 10.07 -13.18 49.40
CA PHE A 107 10.23 -11.82 48.92
C PHE A 107 9.04 -10.89 49.19
N PHE A 108 7.91 -11.35 49.75
CA PHE A 108 6.67 -10.57 49.90
C PHE A 108 6.47 -9.91 51.27
N ARG A 109 7.39 -9.04 51.71
CA ARG A 109 7.14 -8.15 52.87
C ARG A 109 7.80 -6.78 52.70
N THR A 110 6.99 -5.73 52.50
CA THR A 110 7.04 -4.37 53.10
C THR A 110 6.39 -3.28 52.22
N ARG A 111 5.86 -2.23 52.88
CA ARG A 111 5.01 -1.11 52.38
C ARG A 111 5.49 -0.32 51.16
N ARG A 112 6.72 -0.53 50.66
CA ARG A 112 7.22 0.13 49.42
C ARG A 112 6.55 -0.38 48.14
N ARG A 113 5.76 -1.47 48.22
CA ARG A 113 5.14 -2.12 47.05
C ARG A 113 3.86 -1.47 46.54
N ALA A 114 3.02 -0.89 47.41
CA ALA A 114 1.80 -0.24 46.94
C ALA A 114 2.11 0.91 45.96
N VAL A 115 3.17 1.68 46.25
CA VAL A 115 3.58 2.83 45.42
C VAL A 115 4.12 2.38 44.05
N VAL A 116 4.92 1.32 43.99
CA VAL A 116 5.49 0.81 42.73
C VAL A 116 4.43 0.12 41.88
N SER A 117 3.53 -0.65 42.50
CA SER A 117 2.40 -1.27 41.79
C SER A 117 1.46 -0.22 41.21
N THR A 118 1.13 0.85 41.95
CA THR A 118 0.33 1.95 41.43
C THR A 118 1.05 2.72 40.31
N LEU A 119 2.37 2.96 40.43
CA LEU A 119 3.15 3.66 39.39
C LEU A 119 3.29 2.88 38.07
N VAL A 120 3.20 1.55 38.09
CA VAL A 120 3.30 0.74 36.87
C VAL A 120 1.91 0.41 36.29
N ILE A 121 0.94 0.11 37.15
CA ILE A 121 -0.39 -0.32 36.70
C ILE A 121 -1.24 0.87 36.24
N LEU A 122 -1.07 2.05 36.84
CA LEU A 122 -1.82 3.26 36.45
C LEU A 122 -1.51 3.73 35.02
N PRO A 123 -0.24 3.87 34.57
CA PRO A 123 0.04 4.21 33.18
C PRO A 123 -0.39 3.11 32.21
N ILE A 124 -0.30 1.82 32.59
CA ILE A 124 -0.82 0.73 31.75
C ILE A 124 -2.34 0.82 31.60
N LEU A 125 -3.08 1.10 32.68
CA LEU A 125 -4.53 1.31 32.63
C LEU A 125 -4.92 2.60 31.88
N LEU A 126 -4.12 3.65 31.96
CA LEU A 126 -4.31 4.88 31.19
C LEU A 126 -4.01 4.65 29.70
N CYS A 127 -2.98 3.89 29.36
CA CYS A 127 -2.69 3.46 27.99
C CYS A 127 -3.77 2.52 27.46
N LEU A 128 -4.27 1.59 28.28
CA LEU A 128 -5.36 0.69 27.92
C LEU A 128 -6.68 1.46 27.77
N GLY A 129 -6.93 2.45 28.63
CA GLY A 129 -8.04 3.38 28.51
C GLY A 129 -7.92 4.26 27.27
N TYR A 130 -6.72 4.72 26.93
CA TYR A 130 -6.45 5.43 25.67
C TYR A 130 -6.65 4.52 24.45
N TRP A 131 -6.31 3.23 24.54
CA TRP A 131 -6.56 2.25 23.48
C TRP A 131 -8.06 1.89 23.36
N LEU A 132 -8.79 1.85 24.48
CA LEU A 132 -10.22 1.52 24.53
C LEU A 132 -11.14 2.70 24.23
N LEU A 133 -10.72 3.95 24.48
CA LEU A 133 -11.44 5.18 24.13
C LEU A 133 -10.89 5.88 22.87
N GLY A 134 -9.70 5.49 22.39
CA GLY A 134 -9.03 6.05 21.22
C GLY A 134 -9.50 5.44 19.92
N SER A 135 -10.79 5.58 19.63
CA SER A 135 -11.30 5.48 18.27
C SER A 135 -11.98 6.79 17.93
N ILE A 136 -11.22 7.88 17.95
CA ILE A 136 -11.58 9.00 17.07
C ILE A 136 -11.11 8.55 15.69
N ALA A 137 -12.01 7.90 14.95
CA ALA A 137 -11.86 7.81 13.52
C ALA A 137 -11.65 9.24 13.01
N PHE A 138 -10.48 9.56 12.46
CA PHE A 138 -10.27 10.83 11.75
C PHE A 138 -11.16 10.78 10.50
N ALA A 139 -12.40 11.19 10.68
CA ALA A 139 -13.43 11.03 9.69
C ALA A 139 -13.34 12.20 8.70
N HIS A 140 -12.85 11.91 7.50
CA HIS A 140 -13.26 12.59 6.27
C HIS A 140 -12.89 14.07 6.16
N THR A 141 -11.67 14.46 6.53
CA THR A 141 -11.24 15.88 6.51
C THR A 141 -9.84 16.10 5.96
N ALA A 142 -9.63 17.24 5.31
CA ALA A 142 -8.30 17.78 5.01
C ALA A 142 -7.89 18.80 6.09
N THR A 143 -6.60 19.02 6.30
CA THR A 143 -6.08 19.95 7.31
C THR A 143 -5.05 20.88 6.68
N LEU A 144 -5.13 22.18 6.98
CA LEU A 144 -4.10 23.15 6.59
C LEU A 144 -2.89 23.05 7.52
N THR A 145 -1.75 22.56 7.03
CA THR A 145 -0.57 22.31 7.88
C THR A 145 0.44 23.44 7.83
N ASP A 146 0.63 24.05 6.65
CA ASP A 146 1.57 25.14 6.44
C ASP A 146 0.90 26.29 5.72
N LEU A 147 1.20 27.51 6.16
CA LEU A 147 0.61 28.75 5.68
C LEU A 147 1.71 29.79 5.56
N LYS A 148 1.80 30.43 4.39
CA LYS A 148 2.71 31.55 4.12
C LYS A 148 1.88 32.68 3.48
N GLY A 149 2.08 33.92 3.94
CA GLY A 149 1.36 35.07 3.41
C GLY A 149 -0.13 35.09 3.78
N VAL A 150 -0.97 35.54 2.84
CA VAL A 150 -2.41 35.69 3.01
C VAL A 150 -3.11 34.42 2.51
N VAL A 151 -3.62 33.63 3.45
CA VAL A 151 -4.45 32.45 3.17
C VAL A 151 -5.83 32.65 3.77
N GLN A 152 -6.87 32.34 3.02
CA GLN A 152 -8.25 32.49 3.44
C GLN A 152 -9.04 31.22 3.17
N ALA A 153 -9.97 30.91 4.05
CA ALA A 153 -10.90 29.81 3.88
C ALA A 153 -12.34 30.32 3.92
N ARG A 154 -13.23 29.62 3.24
CA ARG A 154 -14.66 29.91 3.20
C ARG A 154 -15.43 28.61 3.29
N ARG A 155 -16.37 28.53 4.23
CA ARG A 155 -17.27 27.38 4.34
C ARG A 155 -18.26 27.35 3.19
N GLU A 156 -18.77 26.16 2.83
CA GLU A 156 -19.73 25.99 1.73
C GLU A 156 -20.89 27.00 1.76
N GLN A 157 -21.53 27.17 2.93
CA GLN A 157 -22.70 28.03 3.10
C GLN A 157 -22.36 29.50 3.39
N ALA A 158 -21.07 29.83 3.53
CA ALA A 158 -20.61 31.18 3.84
C ALA A 158 -20.30 31.95 2.55
N THR A 159 -20.62 33.24 2.54
CA THR A 159 -20.28 34.15 1.43
C THR A 159 -19.00 34.93 1.67
N THR A 160 -18.57 35.05 2.92
CA THR A 160 -17.39 35.80 3.34
C THR A 160 -16.17 34.91 3.50
N TRP A 161 -15.04 35.36 2.93
CA TRP A 161 -13.73 34.75 3.12
C TRP A 161 -13.16 35.19 4.47
N GLU A 162 -12.73 34.21 5.27
CA GLU A 162 -12.10 34.44 6.57
C GLU A 162 -10.61 34.07 6.50
N PRO A 163 -9.73 34.75 7.24
CA PRO A 163 -8.34 34.33 7.37
C PRO A 163 -8.25 32.88 7.84
N ALA A 164 -7.42 32.08 7.17
CA ALA A 164 -7.19 30.69 7.54
C ALA A 164 -6.14 30.59 8.66
N HIS A 165 -6.19 29.52 9.44
CA HIS A 165 -5.27 29.27 10.54
C HIS A 165 -4.56 27.92 10.40
N LYS A 166 -3.34 27.82 10.95
CA LYS A 166 -2.58 26.57 10.96
C LYS A 166 -3.36 25.50 11.74
N ASN A 167 -3.35 24.28 11.22
CA ASN A 167 -4.13 23.12 11.67
C ASN A 167 -5.65 23.29 11.54
N GLN A 168 -6.12 24.25 10.73
CA GLN A 168 -7.53 24.38 10.44
C GLN A 168 -8.01 23.20 9.60
N VAL A 169 -9.09 22.57 10.07
CA VAL A 169 -9.76 21.49 9.37
C VAL A 169 -10.63 22.07 8.25
N ILE A 170 -10.44 21.56 7.04
CA ILE A 170 -11.20 21.87 5.83
C ILE A 170 -12.13 20.70 5.54
N LYS A 171 -13.44 20.99 5.53
CA LYS A 171 -14.48 19.99 5.31
C LYS A 171 -14.86 19.92 3.85
N ASN A 172 -15.71 18.94 3.55
CA ASN A 172 -16.30 18.82 2.24
C ASN A 172 -17.03 20.12 1.83
N GLN A 173 -16.85 20.53 0.57
CA GLN A 173 -17.33 21.74 -0.09
C GLN A 173 -16.74 23.06 0.41
N ASP A 174 -15.85 23.04 1.41
CA ASP A 174 -15.12 24.24 1.82
C ASP A 174 -14.12 24.67 0.72
N ARG A 175 -13.89 25.99 0.64
CA ARG A 175 -12.90 26.58 -0.26
C ARG A 175 -11.73 27.16 0.50
N VAL A 176 -10.56 27.07 -0.09
CA VAL A 176 -9.32 27.68 0.38
C VAL A 176 -8.73 28.48 -0.77
N ARG A 177 -8.22 29.68 -0.47
CA ARG A 177 -7.48 30.49 -1.44
C ARG A 177 -6.22 31.12 -0.86
N THR A 178 -5.22 31.30 -1.72
CA THR A 178 -3.96 31.99 -1.43
C THR A 178 -3.91 33.32 -2.20
N GLY A 179 -3.33 34.36 -1.58
CA GLY A 179 -3.06 35.64 -2.22
C GLY A 179 -1.75 35.65 -3.00
N GLU A 180 -1.29 36.85 -3.40
CA GLU A 180 0.06 37.05 -3.95
C GLU A 180 1.14 36.75 -2.89
N MET A 181 2.28 36.21 -3.32
CA MET A 181 3.41 35.81 -2.46
C MET A 181 2.96 34.95 -1.25
N SER A 182 1.92 34.14 -1.46
CA SER A 182 1.28 33.35 -0.42
C SER A 182 1.26 31.88 -0.83
N GLY A 183 1.19 30.98 0.13
CA GLY A 183 1.13 29.55 -0.14
C GLY A 183 0.51 28.79 1.03
N ALA A 184 -0.04 27.62 0.75
CA ALA A 184 -0.65 26.79 1.77
C ALA A 184 -0.48 25.30 1.46
N THR A 185 -0.43 24.45 2.48
CA THR A 185 -0.40 22.99 2.30
C THR A 185 -1.64 22.37 2.91
N LEU A 186 -2.36 21.59 2.12
CA LEU A 186 -3.44 20.71 2.56
C LEU A 186 -2.90 19.30 2.75
N LEU A 187 -3.06 18.76 3.95
CA LEU A 187 -2.83 17.35 4.28
C LEU A 187 -4.17 16.62 4.34
N PHE A 188 -4.31 15.57 3.55
CA PHE A 188 -5.50 14.72 3.51
C PHE A 188 -5.36 13.54 4.48
N PHE A 189 -6.48 12.88 4.79
CA PHE A 189 -6.52 11.78 5.76
C PHE A 189 -5.76 10.52 5.32
N ASP A 190 -5.53 10.38 4.01
CA ASP A 190 -4.76 9.33 3.34
C ASP A 190 -3.27 9.69 3.22
N VAL A 191 -2.81 10.73 3.93
CA VAL A 191 -1.42 11.23 3.91
C VAL A 191 -1.05 11.93 2.59
N SER A 192 -1.93 11.94 1.58
CA SER A 192 -1.75 12.75 0.39
C SER A 192 -1.64 14.23 0.74
N THR A 193 -0.87 14.99 -0.04
CA THR A 193 -0.72 16.44 0.15
C THR A 193 -1.05 17.21 -1.12
N ALA A 194 -1.57 18.42 -0.93
CA ALA A 194 -1.68 19.41 -1.99
C ALA A 194 -1.07 20.74 -1.52
N ASP A 195 0.01 21.18 -2.17
CA ASP A 195 0.60 22.49 -1.97
C ASP A 195 -0.02 23.48 -2.96
N LEU A 196 -0.62 24.54 -2.42
CA LEU A 196 -1.24 25.64 -3.15
C LEU A 196 -0.19 26.73 -3.30
N ASP A 197 0.11 27.07 -4.55
CA ASP A 197 0.98 28.19 -4.89
C ASP A 197 0.24 29.52 -4.71
N GLU A 198 0.88 30.64 -5.06
CA GLU A 198 0.21 31.95 -5.02
C GLU A 198 -1.00 32.04 -5.97
N GLN A 199 -1.96 32.90 -5.63
CA GLN A 199 -3.17 33.14 -6.45
C GLN A 199 -3.97 31.87 -6.79
N THR A 200 -3.97 30.89 -5.89
CA THR A 200 -4.62 29.59 -6.08
C THR A 200 -5.92 29.52 -5.30
N GLU A 201 -6.99 29.03 -5.93
CA GLU A 201 -8.27 28.71 -5.26
C GLU A 201 -8.61 27.24 -5.48
N VAL A 202 -8.85 26.53 -4.38
CA VAL A 202 -9.26 25.12 -4.39
C VAL A 202 -10.50 24.89 -3.53
N SER A 203 -11.20 23.80 -3.82
CA SER A 203 -12.27 23.29 -2.98
C SER A 203 -12.12 21.79 -2.78
N VAL A 204 -12.33 21.32 -1.56
CA VAL A 204 -12.37 19.89 -1.25
C VAL A 204 -13.79 19.42 -1.53
N VAL A 205 -14.01 18.56 -2.54
CA VAL A 205 -15.35 18.23 -3.09
C VAL A 205 -15.91 16.90 -2.58
N GLU A 206 -15.05 15.95 -2.27
CA GLU A 206 -15.46 14.69 -1.66
C GLU A 206 -14.30 14.12 -0.87
N ILE A 207 -14.62 13.67 0.35
CA ILE A 207 -13.77 12.82 1.16
C ILE A 207 -14.71 11.75 1.69
N SER A 208 -14.72 10.55 1.11
CA SER A 208 -15.63 9.47 1.52
C SER A 208 -14.87 8.19 1.82
N THR A 209 -15.28 7.50 2.90
CA THR A 209 -14.90 6.11 3.16
C THR A 209 -16.15 5.24 3.14
N ARG A 210 -16.17 4.17 2.32
CA ARG A 210 -17.33 3.27 2.29
C ARG A 210 -17.38 2.46 3.60
N ARG A 211 -18.58 2.25 4.17
CA ARG A 211 -18.78 1.45 5.41
C ARG A 211 -18.10 0.08 5.25
N GLY A 212 -17.05 -0.17 6.02
CA GLY A 212 -16.15 -1.32 5.86
C GLY A 212 -14.66 -0.94 5.82
N GLY A 213 -14.34 0.34 5.58
CA GLY A 213 -13.04 0.93 5.89
C GLY A 213 -11.97 0.90 4.80
N SER A 214 -12.23 0.30 3.62
CA SER A 214 -11.18 0.07 2.63
C SER A 214 -11.19 1.00 1.40
N VAL A 215 -12.33 1.60 1.04
CA VAL A 215 -12.45 2.47 -0.15
C VAL A 215 -12.47 3.95 0.23
N ALA A 216 -11.45 4.70 -0.18
CA ALA A 216 -11.23 6.12 0.06
C ALA A 216 -11.31 6.93 -1.26
N THR A 217 -12.26 7.86 -1.36
CA THR A 217 -12.33 8.79 -2.50
C THR A 217 -12.00 10.19 -2.03
N VAL A 218 -10.94 10.78 -2.59
CA VAL A 218 -10.56 12.19 -2.41
C VAL A 218 -10.77 12.93 -3.72
N VAL A 219 -11.55 14.00 -3.70
CA VAL A 219 -11.72 14.91 -4.85
C VAL A 219 -11.29 16.31 -4.44
N LEU A 220 -10.19 16.78 -5.02
CA LEU A 220 -9.73 18.16 -4.92
C LEU A 220 -10.11 18.88 -6.20
N LYS A 221 -10.83 20.00 -6.10
CA LYS A 221 -11.13 20.83 -7.27
C LYS A 221 -10.31 22.11 -7.27
N THR A 222 -9.48 22.29 -8.28
CA THR A 222 -8.69 23.52 -8.50
C THR A 222 -9.46 24.43 -9.45
N TRP A 223 -9.79 25.63 -8.99
CA TRP A 223 -10.56 26.61 -9.78
C TRP A 223 -9.66 27.53 -10.61
N VAL A 224 -8.53 27.95 -10.04
CA VAL A 224 -7.52 28.81 -10.66
C VAL A 224 -6.22 28.68 -9.88
N GLY A 225 -5.11 28.99 -10.54
CA GLY A 225 -3.77 28.99 -9.96
C GLY A 225 -3.05 27.66 -10.13
N LYS A 226 -2.04 27.41 -9.30
CA LYS A 226 -1.18 26.24 -9.41
C LYS A 226 -1.23 25.42 -8.12
N THR A 227 -1.45 24.12 -8.28
CA THR A 227 -1.47 23.15 -7.17
C THR A 227 -0.49 22.03 -7.45
N TRP A 228 0.42 21.78 -6.52
CA TRP A 228 1.27 20.60 -6.50
C TRP A 228 0.59 19.50 -5.70
N VAL A 229 0.42 18.32 -6.28
CA VAL A 229 -0.24 17.19 -5.63
C VAL A 229 0.74 16.04 -5.51
N ARG A 230 0.89 15.53 -4.29
CA ARG A 230 1.53 14.25 -4.00
C ARG A 230 0.46 13.33 -3.48
N ALA A 231 -0.07 12.47 -4.35
CA ALA A 231 -1.06 11.49 -3.97
C ALA A 231 -0.39 10.16 -3.61
N VAL A 232 -0.66 9.66 -2.40
CA VAL A 232 -0.20 8.34 -2.00
C VAL A 232 -1.01 7.28 -2.75
N ARG A 233 -0.36 6.20 -3.19
CA ARG A 233 -1.05 5.09 -3.83
C ARG A 233 -1.88 4.34 -2.78
N PHE A 234 -3.16 4.16 -3.05
CA PHE A 234 -4.00 3.35 -2.18
C PHE A 234 -3.73 1.86 -2.39
N ALA A 235 -3.65 1.11 -1.28
CA ALA A 235 -3.56 -0.36 -1.32
C ALA A 235 -4.85 -1.00 -1.86
N ASP A 236 -6.01 -0.35 -1.66
CA ASP A 236 -7.30 -0.73 -2.23
C ASP A 236 -7.50 0.00 -3.59
N PRO A 237 -7.69 -0.72 -4.71
CA PRO A 237 -7.77 -0.16 -6.05
C PRO A 237 -9.04 0.67 -6.29
N ALA A 238 -10.07 0.47 -5.45
CA ALA A 238 -11.32 1.20 -5.54
C ALA A 238 -11.17 2.60 -4.94
N SER A 239 -10.10 2.85 -4.18
CA SER A 239 -9.76 4.17 -3.68
C SER A 239 -9.13 5.03 -4.78
N THR A 240 -9.49 6.31 -4.82
CA THR A 240 -9.03 7.24 -5.87
C THR A 240 -8.73 8.61 -5.30
N PHE A 241 -7.62 9.20 -5.74
CA PHE A 241 -7.34 10.62 -5.56
C PHE A 241 -7.57 11.31 -6.90
N ARG A 242 -8.51 12.26 -6.94
CA ARG A 242 -8.93 12.92 -8.17
C ARG A 242 -8.76 14.43 -8.04
N VAL A 243 -8.12 15.04 -9.04
CA VAL A 243 -8.01 16.49 -9.17
C VAL A 243 -8.94 16.95 -10.29
N ASP A 244 -10.01 17.63 -9.91
CA ASP A 244 -10.97 18.21 -10.83
C ASP A 244 -10.60 19.66 -11.15
N THR A 245 -10.81 20.05 -12.40
CA THR A 245 -10.70 21.43 -12.87
C THR A 245 -11.99 21.80 -13.61
N PRO A 246 -12.18 23.05 -14.05
CA PRO A 246 -13.33 23.41 -14.85
C PRO A 246 -13.44 22.64 -16.18
N THR A 247 -12.31 22.20 -16.74
CA THR A 247 -12.21 21.64 -18.09
C THR A 247 -11.77 20.18 -18.14
N ALA A 248 -11.19 19.65 -17.06
CA ALA A 248 -10.64 18.30 -16.99
C ALA A 248 -10.86 17.64 -15.63
N SER A 249 -10.88 16.31 -15.62
CA SER A 249 -10.87 15.47 -14.42
C SER A 249 -9.63 14.58 -14.47
N THR A 250 -8.76 14.67 -13.48
CA THR A 250 -7.49 13.93 -13.43
C THR A 250 -7.51 12.92 -12.30
N VAL A 251 -7.43 11.63 -12.62
CA VAL A 251 -7.28 10.56 -11.62
C VAL A 251 -5.79 10.32 -11.39
N VAL A 252 -5.33 10.58 -10.17
CA VAL A 252 -3.92 10.49 -9.77
C VAL A 252 -3.65 9.10 -9.21
N ARG A 253 -2.66 8.41 -9.76
CA ARG A 253 -2.36 7.01 -9.43
C ARG A 253 -0.93 6.89 -8.93
N GLY A 254 -0.75 7.22 -7.65
CA GLY A 254 0.56 7.19 -6.99
C GLY A 254 1.55 8.21 -7.55
N ALA A 255 1.07 9.37 -8.01
CA ALA A 255 1.88 10.33 -8.74
C ALA A 255 2.17 11.61 -7.96
N ARG A 256 3.28 12.24 -8.34
CA ARG A 256 3.61 13.64 -8.03
C ARG A 256 3.44 14.46 -9.30
N LEU A 257 2.51 15.40 -9.25
CA LEU A 257 2.17 16.22 -10.42
C LEU A 257 1.83 17.64 -10.01
N ASN A 258 1.88 18.55 -10.97
CA ASN A 258 1.33 19.88 -10.81
C ASN A 258 0.16 20.11 -11.76
N VAL A 259 -0.88 20.77 -11.26
CA VAL A 259 -2.05 21.19 -12.03
C VAL A 259 -2.08 22.71 -12.01
N THR A 260 -1.99 23.31 -13.19
CA THR A 260 -2.11 24.75 -13.39
C THR A 260 -3.41 25.04 -14.11
N VAL A 261 -4.26 25.89 -13.52
CA VAL A 261 -5.55 26.30 -14.08
C VAL A 261 -5.53 27.81 -14.32
N ALA A 262 -5.69 28.23 -15.57
CA ALA A 262 -5.78 29.63 -15.92
C ALA A 262 -7.19 30.20 -15.66
N ALA A 263 -7.32 31.52 -15.69
CA ALA A 263 -8.59 32.21 -15.42
C ALA A 263 -9.70 31.91 -16.44
N ASP A 264 -9.34 31.48 -17.66
CA ASP A 264 -10.29 31.03 -18.69
C ASP A 264 -10.72 29.55 -18.53
N GLY A 265 -10.19 28.87 -17.50
CA GLY A 265 -10.44 27.47 -17.21
C GLY A 265 -9.54 26.50 -17.97
N SER A 266 -8.62 26.96 -18.83
CA SER A 266 -7.63 26.07 -19.44
C SER A 266 -6.74 25.44 -18.38
N THR A 267 -6.46 24.15 -18.56
CA THR A 267 -5.79 23.32 -17.56
C THR A 267 -4.52 22.72 -18.15
N GLN A 268 -3.43 22.75 -17.39
CA GLN A 268 -2.20 22.03 -17.68
C GLN A 268 -1.93 21.06 -16.53
N VAL A 269 -1.69 19.80 -16.85
CA VAL A 269 -1.33 18.74 -15.89
C VAL A 269 0.02 18.22 -16.30
N GLU A 270 1.04 18.41 -15.46
CA GLU A 270 2.40 17.95 -15.70
C GLU A 270 2.80 16.96 -14.62
N VAL A 271 3.29 15.79 -15.03
CA VAL A 271 3.60 14.69 -14.11
C VAL A 271 5.12 14.59 -13.93
N GLU A 272 5.57 14.82 -12.69
CA GLU A 272 6.98 14.72 -12.31
C GLU A 272 7.38 13.29 -11.94
N GLN A 273 6.46 12.54 -11.34
CA GLN A 273 6.68 11.16 -10.93
C GLN A 273 5.37 10.39 -11.07
N GLY A 274 5.48 9.20 -11.64
CA GLY A 274 4.37 8.29 -11.85
C GLY A 274 3.43 8.68 -12.99
N TRP A 275 2.13 8.41 -12.83
CA TRP A 275 1.15 8.66 -13.88
C TRP A 275 -0.21 9.15 -13.38
N ALA A 276 -0.95 9.78 -14.28
CA ALA A 276 -2.32 10.17 -14.06
C ALA A 276 -3.15 9.99 -15.34
N ASP A 277 -4.42 9.61 -15.19
CA ASP A 277 -5.38 9.64 -16.29
C ASP A 277 -6.06 11.00 -16.32
N VAL A 278 -5.91 11.71 -17.43
CA VAL A 278 -6.54 13.02 -17.66
C VAL A 278 -7.71 12.84 -18.61
N THR A 279 -8.92 13.13 -18.12
CA THR A 279 -10.15 13.08 -18.90
C THR A 279 -10.65 14.49 -19.22
N ALA A 280 -10.85 14.82 -20.49
CA ALA A 280 -11.45 16.07 -20.96
C ALA A 280 -12.21 15.84 -22.26
N GLY A 281 -13.33 16.54 -22.46
CA GLY A 281 -14.11 16.44 -23.71
C GLY A 281 -14.68 15.04 -24.00
N GLY A 282 -14.68 14.13 -23.03
CA GLY A 282 -15.05 12.71 -23.22
C GLY A 282 -13.89 11.80 -23.65
N GLU A 283 -12.71 12.36 -23.90
CA GLU A 283 -11.47 11.63 -24.16
C GLU A 283 -10.68 11.45 -22.86
N THR A 284 -9.97 10.33 -22.72
CA THR A 284 -9.07 10.06 -21.60
C THR A 284 -7.70 9.71 -22.13
N MET A 285 -6.67 10.41 -21.65
CA MET A 285 -5.27 10.11 -21.95
C MET A 285 -4.51 9.86 -20.66
N THR A 286 -3.72 8.79 -20.63
CA THR A 286 -2.73 8.57 -19.58
C THR A 286 -1.54 9.50 -19.84
N VAL A 287 -1.11 10.22 -18.80
CA VAL A 287 0.07 11.11 -18.80
C VAL A 287 1.07 10.53 -17.83
N GLY A 288 2.23 10.15 -18.33
CA GLY A 288 3.32 9.59 -17.53
C GLY A 288 4.36 10.64 -17.13
N MET A 289 5.38 10.18 -16.40
CA MET A 289 6.52 10.98 -16.00
C MET A 289 7.19 11.69 -17.19
N GLY A 290 7.43 13.00 -17.06
CA GLY A 290 8.03 13.81 -18.14
C GLY A 290 7.02 14.34 -19.14
N GLU A 291 5.75 13.96 -19.03
CA GLU A 291 4.69 14.37 -19.94
C GLU A 291 3.78 15.43 -19.29
N GLN A 292 3.16 16.22 -20.17
CA GLN A 292 2.17 17.22 -19.81
C GLN A 292 0.95 17.07 -20.71
N ALA A 293 -0.23 17.00 -20.09
CA ALA A 293 -1.49 17.23 -20.75
C ALA A 293 -1.84 18.72 -20.72
N VAL A 294 -2.28 19.24 -21.85
CA VAL A 294 -2.82 20.59 -22.00
C VAL A 294 -4.27 20.45 -22.47
N VAL A 295 -5.17 21.01 -21.68
CA VAL A 295 -6.61 21.03 -21.92
C VAL A 295 -7.06 22.47 -22.16
N THR A 296 -7.58 22.75 -23.35
CA THR A 296 -8.09 24.09 -23.69
C THR A 296 -9.39 24.39 -22.94
N SER A 297 -9.83 25.65 -22.93
CA SER A 297 -11.15 26.01 -22.40
C SER A 297 -12.31 25.35 -23.17
N GLY A 298 -12.06 24.88 -24.40
CA GLY A 298 -12.98 24.08 -25.22
C GLY A 298 -12.97 22.59 -24.90
N ALA A 299 -12.16 22.16 -23.92
CA ALA A 299 -11.93 20.77 -23.53
C ALA A 299 -11.20 19.91 -24.59
N ASP A 300 -10.42 20.54 -25.48
CA ASP A 300 -9.52 19.82 -26.37
C ASP A 300 -8.30 19.35 -25.57
N LEU A 301 -8.02 18.04 -25.58
CA LEU A 301 -6.93 17.42 -24.84
C LEU A 301 -5.76 17.13 -25.77
N THR A 302 -4.58 17.61 -25.42
CA THR A 302 -3.32 17.30 -26.13
C THR A 302 -2.24 16.96 -25.13
N THR A 303 -1.29 16.10 -25.52
CA THR A 303 -0.13 15.75 -24.70
C THR A 303 1.16 16.22 -25.37
N ARG A 304 2.14 16.60 -24.56
CA ARG A 304 3.51 16.88 -25.00
C ARG A 304 4.51 16.43 -23.96
N ARG A 305 5.73 16.11 -24.38
CA ARG A 305 6.85 15.82 -23.48
C ARG A 305 7.52 17.13 -23.05
N VAL A 306 7.64 17.33 -21.74
CA VAL A 306 8.23 18.55 -21.13
C VAL A 306 9.67 18.33 -20.72
N PHE A 307 10.01 17.13 -20.23
CA PHE A 307 11.39 16.72 -19.98
C PHE A 307 11.61 15.25 -20.38
N GLU A 308 12.85 14.89 -20.62
CA GLU A 308 13.26 13.50 -20.83
C GLU A 308 13.84 12.95 -19.53
N PRO A 309 13.41 11.75 -19.09
CA PRO A 309 14.04 11.08 -17.96
C PRO A 309 15.55 10.95 -18.14
N ASP A 310 16.32 11.22 -17.08
CA ASP A 310 17.79 11.28 -17.13
C ASP A 310 18.43 10.27 -16.17
N ALA A 311 19.28 9.39 -16.70
CA ALA A 311 20.03 8.42 -15.93
C ALA A 311 21.32 9.01 -15.30
N ARG A 312 21.85 10.11 -15.86
CA ARG A 312 23.17 10.64 -15.50
C ARG A 312 23.34 10.97 -14.02
N PRO A 313 22.36 11.57 -13.30
CA PRO A 313 22.55 11.88 -11.88
C PRO A 313 22.88 10.66 -11.02
N VAL A 314 22.23 9.52 -11.29
CA VAL A 314 22.50 8.25 -10.60
C VAL A 314 23.86 7.70 -10.99
N GLU A 315 24.18 7.69 -12.29
CA GLU A 315 25.48 7.22 -12.80
C GLU A 315 26.65 8.01 -12.22
N GLU A 316 26.54 9.34 -12.18
CA GLU A 316 27.55 10.23 -11.61
C GLU A 316 27.73 10.00 -10.11
N LYS A 317 26.65 9.79 -9.35
CA LYS A 317 26.72 9.45 -7.92
C LYS A 317 27.40 8.11 -7.66
N VAL A 318 27.05 7.09 -8.45
CA VAL A 318 27.68 5.76 -8.35
C VAL A 318 29.17 5.87 -8.67
N GLN A 319 29.53 6.54 -9.75
CA GLN A 319 30.92 6.75 -10.14
C GLN A 319 31.70 7.53 -9.06
N ALA A 320 31.14 8.62 -8.53
CA ALA A 320 31.75 9.40 -7.47
C ALA A 320 31.96 8.57 -6.17
N ALA A 321 31.02 7.68 -5.83
CA ALA A 321 31.16 6.79 -4.68
C ALA A 321 32.31 5.78 -4.87
N PHE A 322 32.50 5.26 -6.09
CA PHE A 322 33.65 4.41 -6.43
C PHE A 322 34.98 5.18 -6.44
N ASP A 323 35.00 6.38 -7.01
CA ASP A 323 36.20 7.22 -7.12
C ASP A 323 36.63 7.89 -5.81
N SER A 324 35.74 7.89 -4.80
CA SER A 324 36.06 8.40 -3.48
C SER A 324 37.33 7.75 -2.90
N PRO A 325 38.27 8.53 -2.35
CA PRO A 325 39.49 7.99 -1.73
C PRO A 325 39.22 7.25 -0.42
N GLU A 326 38.00 7.35 0.12
CA GLU A 326 37.60 6.65 1.33
C GLU A 326 37.50 5.14 1.08
N LYS A 327 37.88 4.35 2.11
CA LYS A 327 37.73 2.89 2.10
C LYS A 327 36.26 2.46 2.14
N GLU A 328 35.42 3.31 2.71
CA GLU A 328 33.98 3.10 2.77
C GLU A 328 33.35 3.67 1.49
N PHE A 329 32.63 2.83 0.77
CA PHE A 329 31.70 3.22 -0.27
C PHE A 329 30.42 3.73 0.39
N TYR A 330 29.98 4.92 -0.02
CA TYR A 330 28.74 5.54 0.44
C TYR A 330 27.95 6.04 -0.76
N LEU A 331 26.70 5.64 -0.87
CA LEU A 331 25.80 6.05 -1.93
C LEU A 331 24.44 6.43 -1.33
N GLU A 332 23.94 7.61 -1.68
CA GLU A 332 22.60 8.08 -1.30
C GLU A 332 21.79 8.37 -2.56
N LEU A 333 20.64 7.71 -2.67
CA LEU A 333 19.74 7.77 -3.81
C LEU A 333 18.36 8.25 -3.36
N GLU A 334 17.82 9.24 -4.05
CA GLU A 334 16.47 9.74 -3.80
C GLU A 334 15.46 9.02 -4.70
N GLU A 335 14.21 8.88 -4.24
CA GLU A 335 13.10 8.29 -5.03
C GLU A 335 13.03 8.87 -6.44
N LEU A 336 13.11 10.20 -6.58
CA LEU A 336 13.00 10.88 -7.87
C LEU A 336 14.15 10.53 -8.81
N GLU A 337 15.37 10.37 -8.30
CA GLU A 337 16.54 10.01 -9.11
C GLU A 337 16.42 8.59 -9.65
N ILE A 338 15.94 7.66 -8.81
CA ILE A 338 15.74 6.27 -9.20
C ILE A 338 14.60 6.13 -10.20
N ASN A 339 13.50 6.85 -10.01
CA ASN A 339 12.39 6.86 -10.98
C ASN A 339 12.83 7.44 -12.33
N GLN A 340 13.63 8.53 -12.35
CA GLN A 340 14.21 9.06 -13.60
C GLN A 340 15.13 8.05 -14.27
N TYR A 341 16.03 7.43 -13.50
CA TYR A 341 16.96 6.43 -14.00
C TYR A 341 16.23 5.23 -14.63
N LEU A 342 15.24 4.67 -13.94
CA LEU A 342 14.44 3.56 -14.45
C LEU A 342 13.74 3.92 -15.76
N MET A 343 13.08 5.08 -15.79
CA MET A 343 12.40 5.54 -17.00
C MET A 343 13.37 5.80 -18.16
N ALA A 344 14.60 6.22 -17.90
CA ALA A 344 15.61 6.45 -18.92
C ALA A 344 16.16 5.15 -19.52
N ILE A 345 16.36 4.09 -18.71
CA ILE A 345 16.92 2.82 -19.19
C ILE A 345 15.88 1.87 -19.78
N LEU A 346 14.59 2.06 -19.46
CA LEU A 346 13.50 1.19 -19.90
C LEU A 346 12.90 1.60 -21.27
N VAL A 347 13.46 2.61 -21.93
CA VAL A 347 13.00 3.10 -23.25
C VAL A 347 13.18 2.06 -24.37
N GLU A 348 13.99 1.02 -24.18
CA GLU A 348 14.28 0.01 -25.20
C GLU A 348 13.65 -1.36 -24.88
N GLY A 349 12.57 -1.74 -25.59
CA GLY A 349 12.06 -3.12 -25.64
C GLY A 349 10.53 -3.29 -25.66
N GLU A 350 10.04 -4.46 -26.10
CA GLU A 350 8.66 -4.91 -25.82
C GLU A 350 8.58 -5.31 -24.34
N GLN A 351 8.14 -4.40 -23.48
CA GLN A 351 7.91 -4.68 -22.07
C GLN A 351 6.45 -5.07 -21.84
N PHE A 352 6.23 -6.06 -20.97
CA PHE A 352 4.89 -6.45 -20.54
C PHE A 352 4.33 -5.52 -19.45
N PHE A 353 5.02 -4.41 -19.15
CA PHE A 353 4.62 -3.40 -18.20
C PHE A 353 4.98 -1.98 -18.69
N THR A 354 4.35 -0.97 -18.11
CA THR A 354 4.57 0.45 -18.36
C THR A 354 4.58 1.25 -17.05
N ASP A 355 5.18 2.43 -17.10
CA ASP A 355 5.34 3.38 -15.99
C ASP A 355 5.77 2.74 -14.67
N PRO A 356 6.94 2.08 -14.63
CA PRO A 356 7.50 1.54 -13.41
C PRO A 356 7.85 2.67 -12.45
N GLN A 357 7.55 2.44 -11.17
CA GLN A 357 7.75 3.38 -10.09
C GLN A 357 8.38 2.68 -8.89
N VAL A 358 9.20 3.44 -8.18
CA VAL A 358 9.87 3.03 -6.95
C VAL A 358 9.54 4.02 -5.86
N TRP A 359 9.13 3.50 -4.71
CA TRP A 359 9.02 4.24 -3.47
C TRP A 359 9.89 3.60 -2.39
N PHE A 360 10.38 4.44 -1.49
CA PHE A 360 11.25 4.10 -0.37
C PHE A 360 10.47 4.35 0.92
N VAL A 361 9.98 3.27 1.53
CA VAL A 361 9.04 3.31 2.65
C VAL A 361 9.56 2.44 3.78
N GLU A 362 10.02 3.03 4.89
CA GLU A 362 10.32 2.33 6.15
C GLU A 362 11.07 0.98 5.99
N ASP A 363 12.31 1.00 5.51
CA ASP A 363 13.13 -0.20 5.20
C ASP A 363 12.65 -1.07 4.01
N GLU A 364 11.54 -0.71 3.36
CA GLU A 364 10.98 -1.39 2.20
C GLU A 364 11.17 -0.59 0.90
N ILE A 365 11.41 -1.32 -0.19
CA ILE A 365 11.35 -0.81 -1.56
C ILE A 365 10.02 -1.26 -2.17
N VAL A 366 9.15 -0.32 -2.48
CA VAL A 366 7.87 -0.60 -3.13
C VAL A 366 8.02 -0.35 -4.62
N LEU A 367 7.83 -1.38 -5.43
CA LEU A 367 7.86 -1.33 -6.89
C LEU A 367 6.42 -1.32 -7.43
N GLY A 368 6.03 -0.29 -8.15
CA GLY A 368 4.75 -0.21 -8.84
C GLY A 368 4.93 -0.27 -10.35
N ALA A 369 4.03 -0.92 -11.08
CA ALA A 369 3.98 -0.82 -12.54
C ALA A 369 2.59 -1.17 -13.06
N ARG A 370 2.26 -0.72 -14.26
CA ARG A 370 1.07 -1.20 -14.99
C ARG A 370 1.48 -2.35 -15.90
N VAL A 371 1.09 -3.57 -15.58
CA VAL A 371 1.26 -4.73 -16.46
C VAL A 371 0.26 -4.59 -17.62
N THR A 372 0.75 -4.67 -18.86
CA THR A 372 -0.04 -4.54 -20.10
C THR A 372 -0.34 -5.88 -20.75
N ALA A 373 0.38 -6.94 -20.38
CA ALA A 373 0.17 -8.31 -20.87
C ALA A 373 0.53 -9.34 -19.78
N PRO A 374 -0.18 -10.50 -19.70
CA PRO A 374 -1.29 -10.93 -20.55
C PRO A 374 -2.64 -10.27 -20.19
N ILE A 375 -2.70 -9.55 -19.07
CA ILE A 375 -3.89 -8.86 -18.57
C ILE A 375 -3.45 -7.46 -18.16
N GLU A 376 -4.26 -6.45 -18.46
CA GLU A 376 -4.02 -5.09 -18.01
C GLU A 376 -4.37 -4.96 -16.53
N LEU A 377 -3.36 -4.82 -15.68
CA LEU A 377 -3.52 -4.69 -14.24
C LEU A 377 -2.36 -3.90 -13.63
N GLU A 378 -2.65 -3.12 -12.61
CA GLU A 378 -1.59 -2.47 -11.85
C GLU A 378 -1.06 -3.42 -10.79
N VAL A 379 0.26 -3.54 -10.69
CA VAL A 379 0.91 -4.33 -9.66
C VAL A 379 1.69 -3.43 -8.71
N THR A 380 1.75 -3.86 -7.46
CA THR A 380 2.70 -3.39 -6.46
C THR A 380 3.46 -4.60 -5.93
N MET A 381 4.77 -4.50 -5.82
CA MET A 381 5.64 -5.49 -5.21
C MET A 381 6.43 -4.83 -4.08
N VAL A 382 6.45 -5.45 -2.91
CA VAL A 382 7.25 -4.99 -1.76
C VAL A 382 8.51 -5.83 -1.68
N VAL A 383 9.66 -5.17 -1.72
CA VAL A 383 10.99 -5.78 -1.71
C VAL A 383 11.79 -5.24 -0.53
N VAL A 384 12.23 -6.14 0.34
CA VAL A 384 13.08 -5.80 1.49
C VAL A 384 14.52 -6.25 1.19
N PRO A 385 15.50 -5.34 1.17
CA PRO A 385 16.89 -5.70 0.96
C PRO A 385 17.49 -6.25 2.26
N HIS A 386 18.02 -7.47 2.22
CA HIS A 386 18.79 -8.04 3.32
C HIS A 386 20.26 -8.21 2.96
N ILE A 387 21.15 -7.87 3.88
CA ILE A 387 22.58 -8.16 3.71
C ILE A 387 22.89 -9.54 4.28
N LYS A 388 23.41 -10.44 3.46
CA LYS A 388 23.99 -11.71 3.91
C LYS A 388 25.37 -11.91 3.31
N GLN A 389 26.36 -12.11 4.18
CA GLN A 389 27.76 -12.33 3.78
C GLN A 389 28.29 -11.23 2.84
N GLY A 390 27.96 -9.97 3.13
CA GLY A 390 28.42 -8.84 2.33
C GLY A 390 27.68 -8.62 1.01
N GLN A 391 26.63 -9.41 0.74
CA GLN A 391 25.84 -9.34 -0.48
C GLN A 391 24.40 -8.94 -0.16
N ILE A 392 23.81 -8.16 -1.07
CA ILE A 392 22.43 -7.71 -0.96
C ILE A 392 21.53 -8.80 -1.54
N GLN A 393 20.63 -9.32 -0.73
CA GLN A 393 19.64 -10.32 -1.07
C GLN A 393 18.25 -9.68 -0.96
N PRO A 394 17.63 -9.31 -2.08
CA PRO A 394 16.26 -8.83 -2.07
C PRO A 394 15.32 -9.98 -1.69
N VAL A 395 14.42 -9.71 -0.74
CA VAL A 395 13.34 -10.61 -0.37
C VAL A 395 12.03 -9.94 -0.76
N ILE A 396 11.24 -10.64 -1.58
CA ILE A 396 9.92 -10.16 -1.99
C ILE A 396 8.94 -10.58 -0.89
N GLU A 397 8.40 -9.59 -0.16
CA GLU A 397 7.47 -9.85 0.93
C GLU A 397 6.04 -10.01 0.43
N SER A 398 5.64 -9.21 -0.56
CA SER A 398 4.30 -9.28 -1.13
C SER A 398 4.23 -8.81 -2.57
N ILE A 399 3.24 -9.31 -3.29
CA ILE A 399 2.83 -8.84 -4.62
C ILE A 399 1.32 -8.67 -4.58
N SER A 400 0.84 -7.48 -4.92
CA SER A 400 -0.57 -7.10 -4.87
C SER A 400 -0.99 -6.44 -6.18
N ALA A 401 -2.18 -6.75 -6.67
CA ALA A 401 -2.81 -6.05 -7.79
C ALA A 401 -4.02 -5.26 -7.33
N GLY A 402 -3.84 -4.48 -6.25
CA GLY A 402 -4.92 -3.77 -5.58
C GLY A 402 -6.03 -4.74 -5.16
N GLY A 403 -5.80 -5.62 -4.19
CA GLY A 403 -6.87 -6.47 -3.65
C GLY A 403 -7.44 -7.56 -4.60
N LEU A 404 -7.06 -7.57 -5.88
CA LEU A 404 -7.29 -8.71 -6.78
C LEU A 404 -6.21 -9.78 -6.54
N PRO A 405 -6.56 -11.09 -6.58
CA PRO A 405 -5.57 -12.15 -6.52
C PRO A 405 -4.67 -12.08 -7.75
N VAL A 406 -3.37 -11.92 -7.54
CA VAL A 406 -2.37 -11.94 -8.62
C VAL A 406 -2.22 -13.40 -9.11
N PRO A 407 -2.40 -13.68 -10.42
CA PRO A 407 -2.16 -15.02 -10.94
C PRO A 407 -0.73 -15.48 -10.63
N SER A 408 -0.56 -16.71 -10.15
CA SER A 408 0.74 -17.23 -9.75
C SER A 408 1.79 -17.18 -10.87
N GLN A 409 1.37 -17.41 -12.11
CA GLN A 409 2.24 -17.27 -13.28
C GLN A 409 2.78 -15.85 -13.43
N LEU A 410 1.91 -14.83 -13.30
CA LEU A 410 2.32 -13.44 -13.39
C LEU A 410 3.22 -13.04 -12.21
N ALA A 411 2.87 -13.48 -11.00
CA ALA A 411 3.69 -13.26 -9.81
C ALA A 411 5.11 -13.83 -10.00
N ASN A 412 5.23 -15.06 -10.50
CA ASN A 412 6.53 -15.68 -10.76
C ASN A 412 7.31 -14.92 -11.85
N THR A 413 6.66 -14.53 -12.95
CA THR A 413 7.32 -13.74 -14.01
C THR A 413 7.86 -12.41 -13.48
N LEU A 414 7.10 -11.73 -12.61
CA LEU A 414 7.54 -10.47 -12.00
C LEU A 414 8.71 -10.69 -11.02
N VAL A 415 8.65 -11.75 -10.21
CA VAL A 415 9.76 -12.14 -9.32
C VAL A 415 11.02 -12.39 -10.14
N ASP A 416 10.93 -13.24 -11.17
CA ASP A 416 12.06 -13.59 -12.02
C ASP A 416 12.65 -12.35 -12.69
N PHE A 417 11.78 -11.48 -13.25
CA PHE A 417 12.20 -10.22 -13.86
C PHE A 417 12.98 -9.34 -12.87
N VAL A 418 12.46 -9.12 -11.66
CA VAL A 418 13.11 -8.27 -10.66
C VAL A 418 14.44 -8.88 -10.21
N MET A 419 14.46 -10.19 -9.94
CA MET A 419 15.66 -10.89 -9.45
C MET A 419 16.77 -10.95 -10.51
N GLU A 420 16.43 -11.21 -11.77
CA GLU A 420 17.38 -11.24 -12.88
C GLU A 420 18.01 -9.86 -13.12
N ASN A 421 17.19 -8.81 -13.19
CA ASN A 421 17.69 -7.45 -13.39
C ASN A 421 18.50 -6.96 -12.20
N PHE A 422 18.08 -7.27 -10.97
CA PHE A 422 18.85 -6.97 -9.78
C PHE A 422 20.22 -7.63 -9.82
N GLN A 423 20.26 -8.94 -10.12
CA GLN A 423 21.51 -9.70 -10.16
C GLN A 423 22.43 -9.20 -11.28
N ALA A 424 21.88 -8.82 -12.44
CA ALA A 424 22.64 -8.24 -13.54
C ALA A 424 23.24 -6.87 -13.16
N ALA A 425 22.46 -6.02 -12.48
CA ALA A 425 22.90 -4.68 -12.09
C ALA A 425 23.97 -4.70 -10.99
N ILE A 426 23.80 -5.54 -9.97
CA ILE A 426 24.66 -5.51 -8.77
C ILE A 426 25.74 -6.59 -8.77
N GLY A 427 25.64 -7.60 -9.64
CA GLY A 427 26.53 -8.76 -9.63
C GLY A 427 28.00 -8.41 -9.81
N GLU A 428 28.32 -7.43 -10.66
CA GLU A 428 29.70 -6.92 -10.81
C GLU A 428 30.18 -6.17 -9.55
N ALA A 429 29.29 -5.47 -8.84
CA ALA A 429 29.64 -4.71 -7.65
C ALA A 429 30.14 -5.62 -6.52
N TYR A 430 29.64 -6.86 -6.40
CA TYR A 430 30.10 -7.83 -5.39
C TYR A 430 31.57 -8.24 -5.52
N LYS A 431 32.22 -7.96 -6.64
CA LYS A 431 33.66 -8.18 -6.79
C LYS A 431 34.48 -7.11 -6.06
N TYR A 432 33.91 -5.93 -5.89
CA TYR A 432 34.61 -4.73 -5.43
C TYR A 432 34.07 -4.18 -4.10
N LEU A 433 32.88 -4.60 -3.69
CA LEU A 433 32.17 -4.09 -2.54
C LEU A 433 31.68 -5.22 -1.62
N ASP A 434 31.91 -5.04 -0.32
CA ASP A 434 31.35 -5.83 0.78
C ASP A 434 30.30 -4.97 1.51
N PHE A 435 29.03 -5.19 1.21
CA PHE A 435 27.93 -4.36 1.71
C PHE A 435 27.75 -4.53 3.21
N SER A 436 27.70 -3.41 3.93
CA SER A 436 27.66 -3.38 5.40
C SER A 436 26.33 -2.86 5.96
N ASP A 437 25.66 -1.95 5.25
CA ASP A 437 24.43 -1.31 5.70
C ASP A 437 23.58 -0.82 4.52
N ILE A 438 22.27 -0.99 4.61
CA ILE A 438 21.29 -0.34 3.73
C ILE A 438 20.23 0.25 4.64
N ARG A 439 19.89 1.52 4.41
CA ARG A 439 18.82 2.20 5.14
C ARG A 439 17.86 2.84 4.16
N ILE A 440 16.58 2.72 4.44
CA ILE A 440 15.53 3.33 3.63
C ILE A 440 14.64 4.15 4.55
N GLU A 441 14.76 5.46 4.45
CA GLU A 441 14.02 6.41 5.27
C GLU A 441 13.75 7.70 4.49
N ASP A 442 12.61 8.34 4.76
CA ASP A 442 12.25 9.65 4.20
C ASP A 442 12.36 9.78 2.67
N GLY A 443 12.00 8.73 1.91
CA GLY A 443 12.08 8.74 0.45
C GLY A 443 13.52 8.65 -0.09
N LYS A 444 14.45 8.16 0.73
CA LYS A 444 15.87 8.00 0.39
C LYS A 444 16.34 6.59 0.71
N MET A 445 17.26 6.10 -0.11
CA MET A 445 18.01 4.87 0.15
C MET A 445 19.49 5.21 0.31
N THR A 446 20.06 4.83 1.45
CA THR A 446 21.49 4.96 1.73
C THR A 446 22.13 3.58 1.74
N ILE A 447 23.20 3.42 0.97
CA ILE A 447 23.96 2.17 0.85
C ILE A 447 25.38 2.42 1.33
N LYS A 448 25.87 1.53 2.21
CA LYS A 448 27.24 1.50 2.67
C LYS A 448 27.89 0.16 2.37
N ALA A 449 29.15 0.21 1.95
CA ALA A 449 29.96 -0.97 1.71
C ALA A 449 31.44 -0.68 1.99
N LEU A 450 32.22 -1.73 2.23
CA LEU A 450 33.67 -1.65 2.25
C LEU A 450 34.22 -1.97 0.86
N LYS A 451 35.15 -1.15 0.36
CA LYS A 451 35.87 -1.44 -0.88
C LYS A 451 36.85 -2.58 -0.63
N THR A 452 36.76 -3.63 -1.43
CA THR A 452 37.57 -4.87 -1.27
C THR A 452 38.85 -4.86 -2.10
N TYR A 453 39.07 -3.82 -2.92
CA TYR A 453 40.29 -3.61 -3.71
C TYR A 453 41.24 -2.61 -3.03
N GLU A 454 42.56 -2.81 -3.20
CA GLU A 454 43.61 -1.90 -2.71
C GLU A 454 43.83 -0.69 -3.61
#